data_AF-A0A948PQI8-F1
#
_entry.id   AF-A0A948PQI8-F1
#
_cell.length_a   1.000
_cell.length_b   1.000
_cell.length_c   1.000
_cell.angle_alpha   90.00
_cell.angle_beta   90.00
_cell.angle_gamma   90.00
#
_symmetry.space_group_name_H-M   'P 1'
#
loop_
_entity.id
_entity.type
_entity.pdbx_description
1 polymer ?
#
loop_
_entity_poly.entity_id
_entity_poly.type
_entity_poly.pdbx_seq_one_letter_code
_entity_poly.pdbx_strand_id
1 'polypeptide(L)'
;MSEISEQVKNAIREAIKLEINGRKFFNHAADMTSHETGQKMFRYLAEEEVKHMEVFGDLFSQILGDEDWRQLVHPDEMKGEAPLVTKLKARMAHAESKGEVEALSIGMELESDAIRHFQEAVAATNDPKAKKIFREIAEEEKFHYDLLQAQYDSVMHTGNYLDGAEFRMDGKW
;
A
#
# COMPACT_ATOMS: atom_id res chain seq x y z
N MET A 1 0.84 -28.82 15.36
CA MET A 1 0.64 -27.47 14.76
C MET A 1 0.43 -27.72 13.28
N SER A 2 -0.62 -27.17 12.67
CA SER A 2 -0.77 -27.27 11.22
C SER A 2 0.37 -26.49 10.58
N GLU A 3 1.19 -27.18 9.78
CA GLU A 3 2.24 -26.55 9.00
C GLU A 3 1.61 -25.48 8.09
N ILE A 4 2.15 -24.26 8.16
CA ILE A 4 1.65 -23.13 7.39
C ILE A 4 2.00 -23.38 5.93
N SER A 5 1.03 -23.21 5.06
CA SER A 5 1.24 -23.51 3.66
C SER A 5 2.25 -22.55 3.04
N GLU A 6 3.06 -23.04 2.10
CA GLU A 6 4.01 -22.19 1.36
C GLU A 6 3.32 -21.02 0.64
N GLN A 7 2.04 -21.18 0.27
CA GLN A 7 1.24 -20.08 -0.26
C GLN A 7 1.10 -18.92 0.74
N VAL A 8 0.85 -19.22 2.03
CA VAL A 8 0.73 -18.18 3.07
C VAL A 8 2.08 -17.51 3.29
N LYS A 9 3.18 -18.27 3.35
CA LYS A 9 4.54 -17.67 3.48
C LYS A 9 4.89 -16.77 2.30
N ASN A 10 4.52 -17.16 1.07
CA ASN A 10 4.72 -16.33 -0.12
C ASN A 10 3.85 -15.06 -0.08
N ALA A 11 2.59 -15.16 0.33
CA ALA A 11 1.71 -14.00 0.49
C ALA A 11 2.29 -13.00 1.50
N ILE A 12 2.80 -13.50 2.63
CA ILE A 12 3.50 -12.71 3.65
C ILE A 12 4.73 -12.01 3.07
N ARG A 13 5.59 -12.76 2.36
CA ARG A 13 6.82 -12.21 1.76
C ARG A 13 6.51 -11.05 0.81
N GLU A 14 5.54 -11.24 -0.07
CA GLU A 14 5.17 -10.23 -1.06
C GLU A 14 4.47 -9.02 -0.42
N ALA A 15 3.66 -9.23 0.63
CA ALA A 15 3.09 -8.12 1.42
C ALA A 15 4.19 -7.21 1.97
N ILE A 16 5.21 -7.77 2.62
CA ILE A 16 6.33 -7.00 3.19
C ILE A 16 7.08 -6.22 2.10
N LYS A 17 7.26 -6.82 0.92
CA LYS A 17 7.89 -6.14 -0.22
C LYS A 17 7.05 -4.97 -0.71
N LEU A 18 5.73 -5.13 -0.76
CA LEU A 18 4.82 -4.05 -1.11
C LEU A 18 4.98 -2.89 -0.12
N GLU A 19 4.91 -3.16 1.19
CA GLU A 19 5.00 -2.11 2.21
C GLU A 19 6.32 -1.32 2.14
N ILE A 20 7.44 -2.02 1.98
CA ILE A 20 8.76 -1.38 1.95
C ILE A 20 8.92 -0.53 0.68
N ASN A 21 8.40 -1.01 -0.44
CA ASN A 21 8.42 -0.27 -1.69
C ASN A 21 7.45 0.92 -1.64
N GLY A 22 6.27 0.74 -1.06
CA GLY A 22 5.25 1.78 -0.86
C GLY A 22 5.76 2.91 0.00
N ARG A 23 6.32 2.60 1.17
CA ARG A 23 6.98 3.58 2.04
C ARG A 23 8.05 4.40 1.32
N LYS A 24 8.95 3.74 0.58
CA LYS A 24 10.01 4.44 -0.17
C LYS A 24 9.40 5.35 -1.25
N PHE A 25 8.39 4.84 -1.96
CA PHE A 25 7.67 5.58 -2.99
C PHE A 25 6.96 6.81 -2.43
N PHE A 26 6.15 6.66 -1.39
CA PHE A 26 5.39 7.76 -0.82
C PHE A 26 6.25 8.83 -0.17
N ASN A 27 7.37 8.46 0.47
CA ASN A 27 8.35 9.46 0.94
C ASN A 27 8.93 10.26 -0.24
N HIS A 28 9.27 9.58 -1.34
CA HIS A 28 9.78 10.25 -2.53
C HIS A 28 8.73 11.14 -3.20
N ALA A 29 7.48 10.68 -3.30
CA ALA A 29 6.35 11.45 -3.80
C ALA A 29 6.12 12.72 -2.95
N ALA A 30 6.21 12.60 -1.62
CA ALA A 30 6.12 13.74 -0.72
C ALA A 30 7.24 14.77 -0.98
N ASP A 31 8.48 14.33 -1.16
CA ASP A 31 9.62 15.23 -1.38
C ASP A 31 9.53 16.00 -2.71
N MET A 32 8.86 15.44 -3.71
CA MET A 32 8.68 16.08 -5.03
C MET A 32 7.41 16.92 -5.14
N THR A 33 6.44 16.70 -4.25
CA THR A 33 5.17 17.44 -4.28
C THR A 33 5.40 18.85 -3.75
N SER A 34 4.93 19.88 -4.47
CA SER A 34 5.13 21.27 -4.03
C SER A 34 4.03 21.77 -3.08
N HIS A 35 2.82 21.19 -3.17
CA HIS A 35 1.68 21.63 -2.37
C HIS A 35 1.69 20.99 -0.99
N GLU A 36 1.66 21.79 0.08
CA GLU A 36 1.81 21.33 1.47
C GLU A 36 0.81 20.22 1.84
N THR A 37 -0.46 20.35 1.46
CA THR A 37 -1.48 19.32 1.74
C THR A 37 -1.16 17.99 1.05
N GLY A 38 -0.67 18.02 -0.20
CA GLY A 38 -0.28 16.81 -0.93
C GLY A 38 0.96 16.15 -0.33
N GLN A 39 1.95 16.96 0.11
CA GLN A 39 3.09 16.45 0.86
C GLN A 39 2.65 15.73 2.14
N LYS A 40 1.76 16.34 2.92
CA LYS A 40 1.24 15.74 4.16
C LYS A 40 0.50 14.44 3.90
N MET A 41 -0.31 14.37 2.84
CA MET A 41 -1.01 13.14 2.47
C MET A 41 -0.02 12.01 2.13
N PHE A 42 0.99 12.27 1.30
CA PHE A 42 2.00 11.26 0.97
C PHE A 42 2.86 10.88 2.19
N ARG A 43 3.17 11.81 3.10
CA ARG A 43 3.85 11.48 4.36
C ARG A 43 2.98 10.61 5.25
N TYR A 44 1.68 10.92 5.34
CA TYR A 44 0.71 10.09 6.06
C TYR A 44 0.69 8.67 5.50
N LEU A 45 0.52 8.50 4.19
CA LEU A 45 0.56 7.17 3.56
C LEU A 45 1.88 6.45 3.86
N ALA A 46 3.03 7.13 3.74
CA ALA A 46 4.31 6.53 4.09
C ALA A 46 4.45 6.12 5.57
N GLU A 47 3.69 6.74 6.48
CA GLU A 47 3.60 6.36 7.89
C GLU A 47 2.65 5.18 8.12
N GLU A 48 1.54 5.09 7.36
CA GLU A 48 0.64 3.93 7.40
C GLU A 48 1.38 2.64 7.03
N GLU A 49 2.22 2.67 5.99
CA GLU A 49 3.10 1.56 5.57
C GLU A 49 4.02 1.07 6.71
N VAL A 50 4.43 1.97 7.62
CA VAL A 50 5.22 1.58 8.80
C VAL A 50 4.33 0.85 9.81
N LYS A 51 3.13 1.36 10.05
CA LYS A 51 2.16 0.73 10.95
C LYS A 51 1.74 -0.63 10.42
N HIS A 52 1.53 -0.76 9.11
CA HIS A 52 1.28 -2.04 8.45
C HIS A 52 2.41 -3.02 8.74
N MET A 53 3.68 -2.66 8.56
CA MET A 53 4.79 -3.55 8.90
C MET A 53 4.82 -3.98 10.38
N GLU A 54 4.42 -3.10 11.30
CA GLU A 54 4.31 -3.45 12.74
C GLU A 54 3.16 -4.42 12.98
N VAL A 55 1.96 -4.08 12.48
CA VAL A 55 0.75 -4.88 12.61
C VAL A 55 0.92 -6.24 11.93
N PHE A 56 1.41 -6.27 10.70
CA PHE A 56 1.67 -7.50 9.94
C PHE A 56 2.72 -8.33 10.65
N GLY A 57 3.73 -7.70 11.25
CA GLY A 57 4.74 -8.42 12.00
C GLY A 57 4.16 -9.19 13.18
N ASP A 58 3.33 -8.52 13.98
CA ASP A 58 2.63 -9.14 15.12
C ASP A 58 1.66 -10.25 14.67
N LEU A 59 0.99 -10.04 13.54
CA LEU A 59 0.02 -10.97 12.97
C LEU A 59 0.67 -12.18 12.30
N PHE A 60 1.82 -11.99 11.64
CA PHE A 60 2.57 -13.05 10.98
C PHE A 60 3.35 -13.91 11.95
N SER A 61 3.97 -13.36 12.99
CA SER A 61 4.55 -14.16 14.09
C SER A 61 3.47 -15.03 14.76
N GLN A 62 2.26 -14.50 14.85
CA GLN A 62 1.10 -15.24 15.33
C GLN A 62 0.64 -16.41 14.43
N ILE A 63 1.03 -16.41 13.15
CA ILE A 63 0.78 -17.50 12.19
C ILE A 63 2.00 -18.43 12.15
N LEU A 64 3.21 -17.89 11.95
CA LEU A 64 4.52 -18.53 11.79
C LEU A 64 5.10 -19.13 13.09
N GLY A 65 4.57 -18.75 14.26
CA GLY A 65 5.17 -19.03 15.55
C GLY A 65 6.35 -18.10 15.85
N ASP A 66 7.31 -18.55 16.65
CA ASP A 66 8.51 -17.76 16.99
C ASP A 66 9.49 -17.58 15.81
N GLU A 67 9.11 -17.98 14.59
CA GLU A 67 9.88 -17.67 13.39
C GLU A 67 9.77 -16.18 13.06
N ASP A 68 10.92 -15.51 12.96
CA ASP A 68 10.97 -14.11 12.57
C ASP A 68 10.62 -13.98 11.08
N TRP A 69 9.42 -13.48 10.82
CA TRP A 69 8.92 -13.23 9.47
C TRP A 69 9.88 -12.37 8.64
N ARG A 70 10.73 -11.55 9.27
CA ARG A 70 11.75 -10.74 8.59
C ARG A 70 12.76 -11.59 7.83
N GLN A 71 12.96 -12.84 8.24
CA GLN A 71 13.84 -13.79 7.55
C GLN A 71 13.25 -14.28 6.23
N LEU A 72 11.94 -14.08 5.99
CA LEU A 72 11.30 -14.44 4.73
C LEU A 72 11.70 -13.49 3.59
N VAL A 73 12.20 -12.30 3.91
CA VAL A 73 12.65 -11.30 2.93
C VAL A 73 14.16 -11.17 3.01
N HIS A 74 14.85 -11.40 1.90
CA HIS A 74 16.30 -11.23 1.88
C HIS A 74 16.67 -9.74 1.88
N PRO A 75 17.70 -9.32 2.64
CA PRO A 75 18.16 -7.92 2.64
C PRO A 75 18.51 -7.39 1.25
N ASP A 76 18.94 -8.26 0.33
CA ASP A 76 19.25 -7.89 -1.04
C ASP A 76 18.00 -7.57 -1.87
N GLU A 77 16.83 -8.15 -1.55
CA GLU A 77 15.54 -7.79 -2.14
C GLU A 77 15.08 -6.39 -1.70
N MET A 78 15.71 -5.84 -0.66
CA MET A 78 15.41 -4.53 -0.07
C MET A 78 16.43 -3.45 -0.42
N LYS A 79 17.55 -3.82 -1.07
CA LYS A 79 18.61 -2.90 -1.48
C LYS A 79 18.26 -2.19 -2.78
N GLY A 80 18.64 -0.91 -2.85
CA GLY A 80 18.48 -0.09 -4.05
C GLY A 80 17.23 0.78 -4.04
N GLU A 81 17.09 1.52 -5.14
CA GLU A 81 15.94 2.38 -5.43
C GLU A 81 14.68 1.51 -5.65
N ALA A 82 13.57 1.88 -5.01
CA ALA A 82 12.34 1.12 -5.13
C ALA A 82 11.87 1.10 -6.61
N PRO A 83 11.42 -0.03 -7.15
CA PRO A 83 10.94 -0.11 -8.54
C PRO A 83 9.90 0.95 -8.88
N LEU A 84 9.03 1.30 -7.93
CA LEU A 84 8.01 2.35 -8.08
C LEU A 84 8.60 3.76 -8.16
N VAL A 85 9.71 4.03 -7.47
CA VAL A 85 10.45 5.30 -7.61
C VAL A 85 11.06 5.39 -9.01
N THR A 86 11.66 4.31 -9.51
CA THR A 86 12.17 4.24 -10.88
C THR A 86 11.05 4.43 -11.90
N LYS A 87 9.89 3.80 -11.69
CA LYS A 87 8.69 3.94 -12.52
C LYS A 87 8.18 5.38 -12.53
N LEU A 88 8.14 6.05 -11.38
CA LEU A 88 7.75 7.45 -11.28
C LEU A 88 8.68 8.38 -12.05
N LYS A 89 10.00 8.23 -11.87
CA LYS A 89 10.99 8.99 -12.64
C LYS A 89 10.82 8.78 -14.15
N ALA A 90 10.57 7.54 -14.59
CA ALA A 90 10.33 7.23 -15.99
C ALA A 90 9.05 7.87 -16.53
N ARG A 91 7.93 7.81 -15.80
CA ARG A 91 6.68 8.47 -16.22
C ARG A 91 6.83 9.99 -16.26
N MET A 92 7.47 10.59 -15.25
CA MET A 92 7.74 12.03 -15.23
C MET A 92 8.63 12.50 -16.38
N ALA A 93 9.56 11.67 -16.87
CA ALA A 93 10.40 12.01 -18.02
C ALA A 93 9.63 12.05 -19.36
N HIS A 94 8.47 11.41 -19.42
CA HIS A 94 7.66 11.27 -20.64
C HIS A 94 6.30 11.96 -20.56
N ALA A 95 5.91 12.46 -19.39
CA ALA A 95 4.60 13.06 -19.16
C ALA A 95 4.61 14.57 -19.43
N GLU A 96 3.54 15.06 -20.07
CA GLU A 96 3.19 16.49 -20.10
C GLU A 96 2.48 16.94 -18.79
N SER A 97 2.08 15.98 -17.94
CA SER A 97 1.38 16.20 -16.67
C SER A 97 2.32 16.67 -15.56
N LYS A 98 1.78 17.31 -14.52
CA LYS A 98 2.55 17.68 -13.32
C LYS A 98 2.99 16.40 -12.60
N GLY A 99 4.22 16.37 -12.08
CA GLY A 99 4.76 15.22 -11.35
C GLY A 99 3.89 14.73 -10.17
N GLU A 100 3.09 15.61 -9.58
CA GLU A 100 2.10 15.26 -8.54
C GLU A 100 0.99 14.32 -9.06
N VAL A 101 0.54 14.50 -10.30
CA VAL A 101 -0.51 13.68 -10.93
C VAL A 101 0.01 12.27 -11.20
N GLU A 102 1.24 12.15 -11.69
CA GLU A 102 1.89 10.84 -11.88
C GLU A 102 2.15 10.13 -10.56
N ALA A 103 2.53 10.86 -9.52
CA ALA A 103 2.69 10.29 -8.19
C ALA A 103 1.36 9.74 -7.63
N LEU A 104 0.25 10.47 -7.79
CA LEU A 104 -1.08 10.01 -7.41
C LEU A 104 -1.49 8.76 -8.20
N SER A 105 -1.30 8.78 -9.52
CA SER A 105 -1.62 7.65 -10.41
C SER A 105 -0.83 6.39 -10.06
N ILE A 106 0.48 6.51 -9.84
CA ILE A 106 1.31 5.36 -9.43
C ILE A 106 0.95 4.90 -8.02
N GLY A 107 0.62 5.81 -7.10
CA GLY A 107 0.12 5.46 -5.78
C GLY A 107 -1.15 4.61 -5.88
N MET A 108 -2.12 5.02 -6.69
CA MET A 108 -3.35 4.23 -6.91
C MET A 108 -3.06 2.85 -7.51
N GLU A 109 -2.09 2.74 -8.43
CA GLU A 109 -1.68 1.43 -8.97
C GLU A 109 -1.05 0.54 -7.89
N LEU A 110 -0.23 1.11 -7.02
CA LEU A 110 0.35 0.40 -5.87
C LEU A 110 -0.75 -0.14 -4.95
N GLU A 111 -1.68 0.71 -4.52
CA GLU A 111 -2.78 0.28 -3.64
C GLU A 111 -3.66 -0.76 -4.32
N SER A 112 -3.96 -0.59 -5.61
CA SER A 112 -4.73 -1.58 -6.38
C SER A 112 -4.03 -2.93 -6.46
N ASP A 113 -2.70 -2.95 -6.57
CA ASP A 113 -1.92 -4.19 -6.59
C ASP A 113 -1.90 -4.84 -5.19
N ALA A 114 -1.78 -4.06 -4.12
CA ALA A 114 -1.85 -4.54 -2.74
C ALA A 114 -3.23 -5.14 -2.43
N ILE A 115 -4.32 -4.43 -2.75
CA ILE A 115 -5.70 -4.92 -2.58
C ILE A 115 -5.88 -6.27 -3.27
N ARG A 116 -5.45 -6.38 -4.53
CA ARG A 116 -5.55 -7.62 -5.31
C ARG A 116 -4.75 -8.75 -4.66
N HIS A 117 -3.51 -8.48 -4.27
CA HIS A 117 -2.63 -9.46 -3.61
C HIS A 117 -3.27 -10.03 -2.34
N PHE A 118 -3.79 -9.16 -1.47
CA PHE A 118 -4.42 -9.60 -0.22
C PHE A 118 -5.75 -10.33 -0.45
N GLN A 119 -6.55 -9.91 -1.43
CA GLN A 119 -7.77 -10.64 -1.81
C GLN A 119 -7.46 -12.05 -2.35
N GLU A 120 -6.43 -12.20 -3.17
CA GLU A 120 -5.94 -13.49 -3.65
C GLU A 120 -5.44 -14.35 -2.47
N ALA A 121 -4.73 -13.75 -1.50
CA ALA A 121 -4.27 -14.44 -0.30
C ALA A 121 -5.43 -14.94 0.58
N VAL A 122 -6.51 -14.16 0.72
CA VAL A 122 -7.75 -14.57 1.42
C VAL A 122 -8.38 -15.79 0.73
N ALA A 123 -8.39 -15.83 -0.61
CA ALA A 123 -8.95 -16.93 -1.38
C ALA A 123 -8.07 -18.20 -1.32
N ALA A 124 -6.75 -18.04 -1.24
CA ALA A 124 -5.79 -19.13 -1.31
C ALA A 124 -5.54 -19.86 0.02
N THR A 125 -5.80 -19.21 1.17
CA THR A 125 -5.61 -19.83 2.48
C THR A 125 -6.89 -20.51 3.00
N ASN A 126 -6.74 -21.49 3.90
CA ASN A 126 -7.85 -22.07 4.66
C ASN A 126 -7.76 -21.74 6.15
N ASP A 127 -6.68 -21.10 6.59
CA ASP A 127 -6.49 -20.69 7.97
C ASP A 127 -7.43 -19.50 8.30
N PRO A 128 -8.38 -19.64 9.24
CA PRO A 128 -9.32 -18.57 9.56
C PRO A 128 -8.65 -17.29 10.08
N LYS A 129 -7.52 -17.42 10.77
CA LYS A 129 -6.75 -16.30 11.31
C LYS A 129 -6.07 -15.54 10.17
N ALA A 130 -5.40 -16.25 9.27
CA ALA A 130 -4.79 -15.65 8.08
C ALA A 130 -5.84 -14.95 7.19
N LYS A 131 -7.01 -15.57 6.98
CA LYS A 131 -8.11 -14.94 6.22
C LYS A 131 -8.59 -13.64 6.83
N LYS A 132 -8.74 -13.59 8.16
CA LYS A 132 -9.18 -12.39 8.86
C LYS A 132 -8.17 -11.26 8.66
N ILE A 133 -6.89 -11.57 8.88
CA ILE A 133 -5.79 -10.63 8.75
C ILE A 133 -5.72 -10.06 7.33
N PHE A 134 -5.60 -10.90 6.31
CA PHE A 134 -5.49 -10.42 4.92
C PHE A 134 -6.71 -9.62 4.47
N ARG A 135 -7.91 -9.89 5.03
CA ARG A 135 -9.10 -9.09 4.73
C ARG A 135 -9.03 -7.71 5.33
N GLU A 136 -8.63 -7.59 6.60
CA GLU A 136 -8.49 -6.30 7.30
C GLU A 136 -7.49 -5.42 6.55
N ILE A 137 -6.37 -6.00 6.10
CA ILE A 137 -5.37 -5.28 5.31
C ILE A 137 -5.95 -4.81 3.97
N ALA A 138 -6.63 -5.69 3.23
CA ALA A 138 -7.23 -5.32 1.95
C ALA A 138 -8.28 -4.19 2.07
N GLU A 139 -8.94 -4.08 3.22
CA GLU A 139 -9.88 -2.98 3.52
C GLU A 139 -9.14 -1.67 3.82
N GLU A 140 -8.01 -1.71 4.54
CA GLU A 140 -7.13 -0.55 4.77
C GLU A 140 -6.55 -0.02 3.45
N GLU A 141 -5.99 -0.88 2.58
CA GLU A 141 -5.44 -0.43 1.28
C GLU A 141 -6.53 0.13 0.36
N LYS A 142 -7.76 -0.39 0.48
CA LYS A 142 -8.89 0.20 -0.24
C LYS A 142 -9.16 1.64 0.21
N PHE A 143 -9.06 1.92 1.51
CA PHE A 143 -9.21 3.27 2.01
C PHE A 143 -8.09 4.20 1.49
N HIS A 144 -6.84 3.73 1.43
CA HIS A 144 -5.72 4.47 0.83
C HIS A 144 -5.94 4.77 -0.65
N TYR A 145 -6.40 3.78 -1.42
CA TYR A 145 -6.77 3.96 -2.83
C TYR A 145 -7.85 5.05 -2.98
N ASP A 146 -8.92 4.97 -2.20
CA ASP A 146 -10.04 5.91 -2.29
C ASP A 146 -9.58 7.34 -1.91
N LEU A 147 -8.66 7.49 -0.94
CA LEU A 147 -8.03 8.76 -0.60
C LEU A 147 -7.19 9.33 -1.76
N LEU A 148 -6.35 8.49 -2.39
CA LEU A 148 -5.52 8.88 -3.53
C LEU A 148 -6.36 9.28 -4.74
N GLN A 149 -7.43 8.52 -5.04
CA GLN A 149 -8.38 8.80 -6.10
C GLN A 149 -9.08 10.15 -5.87
N ALA A 150 -9.56 10.41 -4.66
CA ALA A 150 -10.17 11.69 -4.32
C ALA A 150 -9.20 12.87 -4.52
N GLN A 151 -7.92 12.70 -4.13
CA GLN A 151 -6.89 13.71 -4.36
C GLN A 151 -6.57 13.88 -5.85
N TYR A 152 -6.52 12.79 -6.62
CA TYR A 152 -6.34 12.82 -8.08
C TYR A 152 -7.44 13.63 -8.77
N ASP A 153 -8.70 13.34 -8.45
CA ASP A 153 -9.84 14.04 -9.04
C ASP A 153 -9.87 15.52 -8.68
N SER A 154 -9.48 15.87 -7.45
CA SER A 154 -9.33 17.25 -7.02
C SER A 154 -8.25 17.99 -7.82
N VAL A 155 -7.10 17.37 -8.09
CA VAL A 155 -6.00 18.01 -8.83
C VAL A 155 -6.31 18.12 -10.32
N MET A 156 -6.94 17.11 -10.89
CA MET A 156 -7.34 17.08 -12.29
C MET A 156 -8.57 17.94 -12.60
N HIS A 157 -9.20 18.52 -11.56
CA HIS A 157 -10.45 19.29 -11.68
C HIS A 157 -11.57 18.49 -12.37
N THR A 158 -11.53 17.16 -12.25
CA THR A 158 -12.53 16.22 -12.79
C THR A 158 -13.68 15.98 -11.81
N GLY A 159 -13.82 16.86 -10.80
CA GLY A 159 -14.77 16.72 -9.70
C GLY A 159 -16.18 16.35 -10.17
N ASN A 160 -16.73 15.30 -9.56
CA ASN A 160 -18.09 14.83 -9.80
C ASN A 160 -19.11 15.74 -9.11
N TYR A 161 -20.28 15.93 -9.72
CA TYR A 161 -21.45 16.50 -9.03
C TYR A 161 -22.04 15.42 -8.11
N LEU A 162 -21.91 15.59 -6.81
CA LEU A 162 -22.44 14.68 -5.80
C LEU A 162 -23.79 15.22 -5.31
N ASP A 163 -24.85 14.41 -5.35
CA ASP A 163 -26.21 14.80 -4.95
C ASP A 163 -26.68 14.21 -3.60
N GLY A 164 -25.91 13.27 -3.02
CA GLY A 164 -26.14 12.64 -1.72
C GLY A 164 -24.87 12.41 -0.89
N ALA A 165 -25.03 12.12 0.40
CA ALA A 165 -23.93 11.86 1.34
C ALA A 165 -23.21 10.53 1.04
N GLU A 166 -22.38 10.52 0.00
CA GLU A 166 -21.66 9.34 -0.47
C GLU A 166 -20.28 9.14 0.18
N PHE A 167 -19.86 10.03 1.09
CA PHE A 167 -18.59 9.91 1.81
C PHE A 167 -18.80 10.01 3.32
N ARG A 168 -18.37 8.98 4.05
CA ARG A 168 -18.00 9.13 5.47
C ARG A 168 -16.51 9.38 5.56
N MET A 169 -16.14 10.64 5.71
CA MET A 169 -14.79 11.11 6.06
C MET A 169 -14.70 11.25 7.59
N ASP A 170 -15.06 10.22 8.34
CA ASP A 170 -14.97 10.28 9.80
C ASP A 170 -13.75 9.53 10.37
N GLY A 171 -13.00 8.79 9.55
CA GLY A 171 -11.72 8.17 9.95
C GLY A 171 -11.85 7.31 11.21
N LYS A 172 -13.05 6.79 11.48
CA LYS A 172 -13.39 6.03 12.67
C LYS A 172 -13.69 4.59 12.28
N TRP A 173 -12.76 3.72 12.65
CA TRP A 173 -13.00 2.30 12.86
C TRP A 173 -13.89 2.10 14.09
#